data_AF-A0A1S0Z612-F1
#
_entry.id   AF-A0A1S0Z612-F1
#
_cell.length_a   1.000
_cell.length_b   1.000
_cell.length_c   1.000
_cell.angle_alpha   90.00
_cell.angle_beta   90.00
_cell.angle_gamma   90.00
#
_symmetry.space_group_name_H-M   'P 1'
#
loop_
_entity.id
_entity.type
_entity.pdbx_description
1 polymer ?
#
loop_
_entity_poly.entity_id
_entity_poly.type
_entity_poly.pdbx_seq_one_letter_code
_entity_poly.pdbx_strand_id
1 'polypeptide(L)'
;SKVIYSFATDQDPNAALQNLVLGQVMGLGMKSAGNYIGKKFGVPAVDVPSTKTSHLDIPLQGKQIPKLDPANVRLSSRPDLHLKASPADGTLAKLKTHPPVSVDLPKMKQIRADYNDYVAHKTSVGENPLSMSDWKLKVNNLKQNQTVGKEFKVAQTENFKQIASHVENRITIATTIDGQVKKVQVDAIGFDSNGKIRIQDYTASSNISSKRQAILDNIERNGGVIVGKGKGKFVGGVEIPKGTRIDVIKGGSQFSPEWQMYLNEFPKVQVDKNKVDEILKIQPNPDSGIFRPEPQEYLPKEYRQAHKELFDDGVAAFVKDDFFIQKFGNFGREDGAFVFPKDVAKAMIKEADGNPRKLEALLGLDEGSLGDTPKMVLPQEIHNYRIPDGNEGGSRDNSQWRPGGKTYPGGVPEAVIDPVPKDKVTLVDIW
;
A
#
# COMPACT_ATOMS: atom_id res chain seq x y z
N SER A 1 -12.99 9.11 20.94
CA SER A 1 -14.08 10.11 20.91
C SER A 1 -13.69 11.31 21.75
N LYS A 2 -13.68 12.53 21.16
CA LYS A 2 -13.46 13.85 21.80
C LYS A 2 -12.46 13.95 22.97
N VAL A 3 -11.31 14.55 22.70
CA VAL A 3 -10.56 15.34 23.70
C VAL A 3 -10.64 16.80 23.27
N ILE A 4 -11.02 17.68 24.19
CA ILE A 4 -11.00 19.15 24.01
C ILE A 4 -9.96 19.67 25.00
N TYR A 5 -9.02 20.48 24.52
CA TYR A 5 -8.04 21.16 25.37
C TYR A 5 -8.66 22.40 26.02
N SER A 6 -8.61 22.47 27.35
CA SER A 6 -8.79 23.69 28.12
C SER A 6 -7.43 24.21 28.57
N PHE A 7 -7.11 25.46 28.23
CA PHE A 7 -5.92 26.14 28.73
C PHE A 7 -6.16 26.61 30.17
N ALA A 8 -5.14 26.48 31.03
CA ALA A 8 -5.11 27.15 32.32
C ALA A 8 -4.35 28.49 32.20
N THR A 9 -5.00 29.57 32.61
CA THR A 9 -4.35 30.88 32.84
C THR A 9 -4.39 31.15 34.34
N ASP A 10 -3.23 31.35 34.97
CA ASP A 10 -3.13 31.62 36.40
C ASP A 10 -3.67 33.01 36.75
N GLN A 11 -4.91 33.09 37.27
CA GLN A 11 -5.32 34.03 38.33
C GLN A 11 -6.46 33.44 39.19
N ASP A 12 -6.14 33.29 40.49
CA ASP A 12 -6.94 33.16 41.73
C ASP A 12 -8.40 32.59 41.73
N PRO A 13 -8.75 31.60 42.59
CA PRO A 13 -10.05 30.93 42.56
C PRO A 13 -11.06 31.43 43.61
N ASN A 14 -12.06 32.24 43.22
CA ASN A 14 -13.30 32.38 44.01
C ASN A 14 -14.47 33.06 43.25
N ALA A 15 -15.31 32.26 42.57
CA ALA A 15 -16.73 32.51 42.30
C ALA A 15 -17.32 31.24 41.64
N ALA A 16 -17.97 30.34 42.37
CA ALA A 16 -19.41 30.43 42.69
C ALA A 16 -20.26 30.58 41.40
N LEU A 17 -20.79 29.49 40.83
CA LEU A 17 -22.03 28.80 41.22
C LEU A 17 -23.24 29.22 40.32
N GLN A 18 -24.05 28.21 39.97
CA GLN A 18 -25.45 28.25 39.49
C GLN A 18 -25.79 28.37 37.98
N ASN A 19 -26.91 27.70 37.68
CA ASN A 19 -27.81 27.76 36.52
C ASN A 19 -27.45 26.89 35.29
N LEU A 20 -28.11 25.75 34.96
CA LEU A 20 -29.47 25.19 35.14
C LEU A 20 -30.45 25.46 33.96
N VAL A 21 -30.58 24.45 33.08
CA VAL A 21 -31.85 23.91 32.49
C VAL A 21 -32.67 24.73 31.46
N LEU A 22 -33.30 23.96 30.53
CA LEU A 22 -34.37 24.30 29.55
C LEU A 22 -33.98 25.21 28.36
N GLY A 23 -34.55 25.02 27.16
CA GLY A 23 -35.57 24.04 26.76
C GLY A 23 -35.81 23.92 25.25
N GLN A 24 -36.76 23.06 24.87
CA GLN A 24 -37.30 22.92 23.50
C GLN A 24 -38.44 23.93 23.25
N VAL A 25 -38.74 24.26 21.97
CA VAL A 25 -40.09 24.22 21.31
C VAL A 25 -40.10 25.01 19.99
N MET A 26 -40.62 24.39 18.92
CA MET A 26 -41.30 24.85 17.66
C MET A 26 -41.05 26.26 17.06
N GLY A 27 -41.23 26.53 15.76
CA GLY A 27 -41.78 25.77 14.61
C GLY A 27 -42.45 26.73 13.60
N LEU A 28 -42.92 26.21 12.44
CA LEU A 28 -43.53 26.92 11.27
C LEU A 28 -42.51 27.55 10.28
N GLY A 29 -42.68 27.48 8.95
CA GLY A 29 -43.79 26.90 8.17
C GLY A 29 -43.45 26.56 6.69
N MET A 30 -44.40 25.92 6.00
CA MET A 30 -44.26 25.26 4.68
C MET A 30 -44.66 26.13 3.47
N LYS A 31 -44.20 25.74 2.26
CA LYS A 31 -44.91 25.69 0.95
C LYS A 31 -43.94 25.05 -0.09
N SER A 32 -44.11 23.80 -0.56
CA SER A 32 -45.00 23.30 -1.63
C SER A 32 -44.76 23.94 -3.02
N ALA A 33 -44.79 23.29 -4.20
CA ALA A 33 -44.72 21.91 -4.72
C ALA A 33 -45.32 21.94 -6.15
N GLY A 34 -44.86 21.09 -7.09
CA GLY A 34 -45.38 20.99 -8.48
C GLY A 34 -44.26 21.10 -9.53
N ASN A 35 -43.83 20.12 -10.34
CA ASN A 35 -44.31 18.79 -10.77
C ASN A 35 -45.05 18.75 -12.15
N TYR A 36 -44.67 17.76 -12.97
CA TYR A 36 -45.41 17.07 -14.08
C TYR A 36 -45.23 17.35 -15.60
N ILE A 37 -45.00 16.20 -16.29
CA ILE A 37 -45.59 15.71 -17.57
C ILE A 37 -45.00 16.13 -18.94
N GLY A 38 -44.85 15.14 -19.83
CA GLY A 38 -44.45 15.27 -21.24
C GLY A 38 -45.55 14.91 -22.26
N LYS A 39 -45.20 14.78 -23.55
CA LYS A 39 -46.08 14.41 -24.67
C LYS A 39 -45.40 13.48 -25.69
N LYS A 40 -46.20 12.76 -26.50
CA LYS A 40 -45.76 11.75 -27.49
C LYS A 40 -46.73 11.68 -28.69
N PHE A 41 -46.23 11.17 -29.84
CA PHE A 41 -46.93 10.83 -31.12
C PHE A 41 -47.37 12.02 -32.02
N GLY A 42 -47.33 11.93 -33.37
CA GLY A 42 -46.98 10.82 -34.28
C GLY A 42 -46.70 11.24 -35.76
N VAL A 43 -46.49 10.26 -36.66
CA VAL A 43 -46.09 10.37 -38.10
C VAL A 43 -47.31 10.24 -39.05
N PRO A 44 -47.27 10.56 -40.37
CA PRO A 44 -46.50 9.88 -41.46
C PRO A 44 -45.72 10.90 -42.36
N ALA A 45 -45.16 10.64 -43.56
CA ALA A 45 -45.20 9.52 -44.53
C ALA A 45 -43.85 9.35 -45.29
N VAL A 46 -43.86 8.90 -46.57
CA VAL A 46 -42.72 8.48 -47.42
C VAL A 46 -42.95 8.90 -48.89
N ASP A 47 -41.91 9.33 -49.64
CA ASP A 47 -41.48 8.65 -50.89
C ASP A 47 -40.06 9.00 -51.39
N VAL A 48 -39.50 8.11 -52.22
CA VAL A 48 -38.08 8.01 -52.63
C VAL A 48 -37.89 8.38 -54.11
N PRO A 49 -36.65 8.60 -54.59
CA PRO A 49 -36.16 7.65 -55.60
C PRO A 49 -34.70 7.19 -55.39
N SER A 50 -34.39 6.04 -55.98
CA SER A 50 -33.16 5.26 -55.81
C SER A 50 -32.32 5.24 -57.10
N THR A 51 -30.98 5.16 -57.03
CA THR A 51 -30.18 4.01 -57.54
C THR A 51 -28.67 4.27 -57.73
N LYS A 52 -27.86 3.33 -57.19
CA LYS A 52 -26.65 2.66 -57.75
C LYS A 52 -25.39 3.43 -58.26
N THR A 53 -24.31 3.25 -57.48
CA THR A 53 -22.96 2.70 -57.83
C THR A 53 -22.21 3.10 -59.11
N SER A 54 -20.94 3.52 -58.94
CA SER A 54 -19.83 3.25 -59.87
C SER A 54 -18.47 3.18 -59.12
N HIS A 55 -17.59 2.27 -59.52
CA HIS A 55 -16.16 2.24 -59.18
C HIS A 55 -15.36 3.28 -60.00
N LEU A 56 -14.16 3.66 -59.53
CA LEU A 56 -12.85 3.52 -60.24
C LEU A 56 -11.76 4.49 -59.71
N ASP A 57 -10.80 3.93 -58.96
CA ASP A 57 -9.33 3.98 -59.06
C ASP A 57 -8.48 5.25 -59.37
N ILE A 58 -7.20 5.13 -58.95
CA ILE A 58 -5.95 5.81 -59.43
C ILE A 58 -5.60 7.19 -58.80
N PRO A 59 -4.30 7.51 -58.47
CA PRO A 59 -3.10 6.67 -58.24
C PRO A 59 -2.43 6.86 -56.86
N LEU A 60 -1.61 5.86 -56.48
CA LEU A 60 -0.51 6.06 -55.53
C LEU A 60 0.73 6.58 -56.31
N GLN A 61 1.17 7.82 -56.08
CA GLN A 61 2.48 8.30 -56.54
C GLN A 61 3.30 8.83 -55.36
N GLY A 62 4.50 8.27 -55.21
CA GLY A 62 5.30 8.46 -53.99
C GLY A 62 6.08 9.77 -53.96
N LYS A 63 6.28 10.29 -52.74
CA LYS A 63 7.41 11.18 -52.46
C LYS A 63 8.59 10.38 -51.92
N GLN A 64 9.66 10.48 -52.69
CA GLN A 64 10.94 9.82 -52.60
C GLN A 64 11.63 10.04 -51.24
N ILE A 65 11.96 8.95 -50.54
CA ILE A 65 12.90 8.99 -49.41
C ILE A 65 14.31 9.25 -49.99
N PRO A 66 15.09 10.22 -49.46
CA PRO A 66 16.46 10.42 -49.90
C PRO A 66 17.31 9.16 -49.69
N LYS A 67 17.99 8.70 -50.76
CA LYS A 67 18.99 7.62 -50.65
C LYS A 67 20.18 8.13 -49.83
N LEU A 68 20.44 7.50 -48.68
CA LEU A 68 21.74 7.59 -48.03
C LEU A 68 22.71 6.60 -48.70
N ASP A 69 23.89 7.09 -49.05
CA ASP A 69 24.93 6.37 -49.75
C ASP A 69 25.59 5.30 -48.83
N PRO A 70 25.66 4.02 -49.24
CA PRO A 70 26.36 2.98 -48.47
C PRO A 70 27.86 3.24 -48.24
N ALA A 71 28.48 4.19 -48.95
CA ALA A 71 29.93 4.42 -48.88
C ALA A 71 30.47 5.05 -47.58
N ASN A 72 29.61 5.55 -46.67
CA ASN A 72 30.05 6.34 -45.50
C ASN A 72 29.81 5.71 -44.11
N VAL A 73 29.45 4.43 -44.00
CA VAL A 73 29.40 3.72 -42.70
C VAL A 73 30.76 3.07 -42.39
N ARG A 74 31.78 3.89 -42.11
CA ARG A 74 32.98 3.43 -41.40
C ARG A 74 32.73 3.51 -39.89
N LEU A 75 32.38 2.37 -39.30
CA LEU A 75 32.56 2.14 -37.86
C LEU A 75 34.07 2.25 -37.57
N SER A 76 34.51 3.40 -37.06
CA SER A 76 35.88 3.56 -36.55
C SER A 76 35.99 2.83 -35.21
N SER A 77 36.25 1.53 -35.26
CA SER A 77 36.89 0.83 -34.16
C SER A 77 38.22 1.53 -33.89
N ARG A 78 38.29 2.28 -32.78
CA ARG A 78 39.57 2.64 -32.19
C ARG A 78 40.07 1.42 -31.40
N PRO A 79 41.13 0.72 -31.84
CA PRO A 79 42.06 0.13 -30.87
C PRO A 79 42.65 1.27 -30.02
N ASP A 80 43.45 0.92 -29.01
CA ASP A 80 44.15 1.84 -28.08
C ASP A 80 43.43 2.11 -26.74
N LEU A 81 43.14 1.02 -26.02
CA LEU A 81 43.41 1.02 -24.57
C LEU A 81 44.07 -0.30 -24.15
N HIS A 82 45.34 -0.46 -24.52
CA HIS A 82 46.18 -1.57 -24.06
C HIS A 82 46.52 -1.41 -22.58
N LEU A 83 45.65 -1.89 -21.68
CA LEU A 83 46.04 -2.13 -20.30
C LEU A 83 46.99 -3.33 -20.27
N LYS A 84 48.29 -3.07 -20.37
CA LYS A 84 49.32 -4.11 -20.30
C LYS A 84 49.27 -4.77 -18.93
N ALA A 85 49.02 -6.07 -18.89
CA ALA A 85 49.24 -6.87 -17.71
C ALA A 85 50.74 -6.84 -17.37
N SER A 86 51.11 -6.27 -16.23
CA SER A 86 52.45 -6.38 -15.67
C SER A 86 52.53 -7.64 -14.80
N PRO A 87 53.42 -8.60 -15.07
CA PRO A 87 53.57 -9.80 -14.27
C PRO A 87 54.62 -9.57 -13.16
N ALA A 88 54.21 -8.99 -12.03
CA ALA A 88 55.01 -8.99 -10.81
C ALA A 88 54.13 -8.84 -9.55
N ASP A 89 54.56 -9.53 -8.49
CA ASP A 89 54.28 -9.29 -7.07
C ASP A 89 52.83 -9.34 -6.56
N GLY A 90 52.46 -10.56 -6.14
CA GLY A 90 52.61 -10.85 -4.70
C GLY A 90 51.50 -10.35 -3.76
N THR A 91 50.66 -11.30 -3.34
CA THR A 91 49.89 -11.28 -2.08
C THR A 91 48.89 -10.13 -1.84
N LEU A 92 47.62 -10.38 -2.17
CA LEU A 92 46.51 -9.97 -1.28
C LEU A 92 45.60 -11.17 -1.01
N ALA A 93 45.36 -11.46 0.27
CA ALA A 93 44.73 -12.71 0.69
C ALA A 93 43.20 -12.59 0.88
N LYS A 94 42.49 -13.66 0.49
CA LYS A 94 41.18 -14.07 1.05
C LYS A 94 40.05 -13.04 1.06
N LEU A 95 39.48 -12.75 -0.12
CA LEU A 95 38.03 -12.51 -0.17
C LEU A 95 37.32 -13.88 -0.11
N LYS A 96 36.61 -14.18 0.98
CA LYS A 96 35.81 -15.40 1.08
C LYS A 96 34.58 -15.26 0.20
N THR A 97 34.46 -16.07 -0.84
CA THR A 97 33.19 -16.25 -1.56
C THR A 97 32.17 -16.91 -0.63
N HIS A 98 31.11 -16.18 -0.30
CA HIS A 98 29.95 -16.77 0.36
C HIS A 98 29.28 -17.77 -0.60
N PRO A 99 28.78 -18.92 -0.13
CA PRO A 99 28.09 -19.87 -1.00
C PRO A 99 26.84 -19.21 -1.58
N PRO A 100 26.52 -19.39 -2.88
CA PRO A 100 25.29 -18.88 -3.43
C PRO A 100 24.10 -19.55 -2.73
N VAL A 101 23.16 -18.73 -2.27
CA VAL A 101 21.87 -19.22 -1.76
C VAL A 101 21.18 -19.96 -2.90
N SER A 102 21.07 -21.29 -2.77
CA SER A 102 20.47 -22.15 -3.78
C SER A 102 18.95 -21.97 -3.81
N VAL A 103 18.48 -20.90 -4.45
CA VAL A 103 17.09 -20.80 -4.91
C VAL A 103 16.91 -21.88 -5.98
N ASP A 104 16.01 -22.84 -5.73
CA ASP A 104 15.84 -24.03 -6.55
C ASP A 104 15.27 -23.66 -7.94
N LEU A 105 16.18 -23.35 -8.86
CA LEU A 105 15.90 -22.84 -10.20
C LEU A 105 15.51 -24.00 -11.12
N PRO A 106 14.30 -23.97 -11.73
CA PRO A 106 13.89 -25.01 -12.67
C PRO A 106 14.90 -25.17 -13.80
N LYS A 107 15.28 -26.41 -14.10
CA LYS A 107 16.22 -26.74 -15.20
C LYS A 107 15.74 -26.04 -16.48
N MET A 108 16.65 -25.36 -17.19
CA MET A 108 16.30 -24.48 -18.31
C MET A 108 15.42 -25.09 -19.41
N LYS A 109 15.44 -26.43 -19.57
CA LYS A 109 14.54 -27.18 -20.46
C LYS A 109 13.06 -27.06 -20.05
N GLN A 110 12.76 -27.10 -18.75
CA GLN A 110 11.39 -27.00 -18.22
C GLN A 110 10.79 -25.61 -18.50
N ILE A 111 11.55 -24.55 -18.20
CA ILE A 111 11.12 -23.15 -18.44
C ILE A 111 10.75 -22.93 -19.91
N ARG A 112 11.42 -23.61 -20.83
CA ARG A 112 11.16 -23.53 -22.28
C ARG A 112 9.91 -24.31 -22.71
N ALA A 113 9.63 -25.45 -22.07
CA ALA A 113 8.39 -26.20 -22.28
C ALA A 113 7.19 -25.41 -21.75
N ASP A 114 7.24 -24.98 -20.48
CA ASP A 114 6.21 -24.18 -19.81
C ASP A 114 5.85 -22.90 -20.61
N TYR A 115 6.85 -22.24 -21.22
CA TYR A 115 6.64 -21.07 -22.08
C TYR A 115 5.95 -21.42 -23.41
N ASN A 116 6.34 -22.53 -24.05
CA ASN A 116 5.73 -22.97 -25.30
C ASN A 116 4.25 -23.34 -25.10
N ASP A 117 3.92 -24.02 -23.99
CA ASP A 117 2.54 -24.36 -23.62
C ASP A 117 1.71 -23.10 -23.35
N TYR A 118 2.29 -22.10 -22.67
CA TYR A 118 1.68 -20.78 -22.48
C TYR A 118 1.40 -20.06 -23.82
N VAL A 119 2.37 -20.05 -24.74
CA VAL A 119 2.22 -19.45 -26.08
C VAL A 119 1.10 -20.16 -26.84
N ALA A 120 1.10 -21.49 -26.89
CA ALA A 120 0.07 -22.28 -27.56
C ALA A 120 -1.34 -21.99 -27.00
N HIS A 121 -1.48 -21.92 -25.68
CA HIS A 121 -2.75 -21.54 -25.04
C HIS A 121 -3.17 -20.11 -25.40
N LYS A 122 -2.27 -19.12 -25.40
CA LYS A 122 -2.66 -17.74 -25.70
C LYS A 122 -3.08 -17.58 -27.16
N THR A 123 -2.33 -18.19 -28.08
CA THR A 123 -2.69 -18.22 -29.50
C THR A 123 -4.01 -18.93 -29.76
N SER A 124 -4.34 -20.02 -29.06
CA SER A 124 -5.60 -20.75 -29.28
C SER A 124 -6.86 -19.99 -28.80
N VAL A 125 -6.72 -19.03 -27.89
CA VAL A 125 -7.80 -18.12 -27.46
C VAL A 125 -7.78 -16.76 -28.18
N GLY A 126 -6.93 -16.59 -29.19
CA GLY A 126 -6.81 -15.35 -29.97
C GLY A 126 -6.11 -14.19 -29.25
N GLU A 127 -5.38 -14.47 -28.17
CA GLU A 127 -4.60 -13.48 -27.43
C GLU A 127 -3.13 -13.46 -27.86
N ASN A 128 -2.52 -12.26 -27.88
CA ASN A 128 -1.09 -12.12 -28.09
C ASN A 128 -0.31 -12.60 -26.83
N PRO A 129 0.64 -13.54 -26.97
CA PRO A 129 1.48 -13.97 -25.86
C PRO A 129 2.48 -12.89 -25.44
N LEU A 130 2.85 -12.88 -24.17
CA LEU A 130 3.96 -12.07 -23.65
C LEU A 130 5.31 -12.58 -24.17
N SER A 131 6.31 -11.70 -24.20
CA SER A 131 7.69 -12.11 -24.47
C SER A 131 8.21 -13.08 -23.39
N MET A 132 9.25 -13.86 -23.70
CA MET A 132 9.79 -14.83 -22.74
C MET A 132 10.34 -14.17 -21.46
N SER A 133 10.88 -12.95 -21.56
CA SER A 133 11.32 -12.16 -20.40
C SER A 133 10.13 -11.71 -19.55
N ASP A 134 9.09 -11.15 -20.15
CA ASP A 134 7.94 -10.59 -19.42
C ASP A 134 7.07 -11.72 -18.82
N TRP A 135 6.94 -12.83 -19.54
CA TRP A 135 6.31 -14.04 -19.02
C TRP A 135 7.09 -14.61 -17.83
N LYS A 136 8.42 -14.70 -17.91
CA LYS A 136 9.25 -15.20 -16.81
C LYS A 136 9.17 -14.28 -15.59
N LEU A 137 9.15 -12.96 -15.79
CA LEU A 137 8.91 -11.97 -14.74
C LEU A 137 7.53 -12.17 -14.10
N LYS A 138 6.46 -12.26 -14.91
CA LYS A 138 5.09 -12.51 -14.44
C LYS A 138 4.95 -13.82 -13.66
N VAL A 139 5.59 -14.90 -14.11
CA VAL A 139 5.59 -16.20 -13.41
C VAL A 139 6.36 -16.13 -12.09
N ASN A 140 7.50 -15.44 -12.05
CA ASN A 140 8.24 -15.22 -10.81
C ASN A 140 7.43 -14.38 -9.81
N ASN A 141 6.77 -13.30 -10.27
CA ASN A 141 5.92 -12.46 -9.44
C ASN A 141 4.71 -13.24 -8.91
N LEU A 142 4.08 -14.09 -9.72
CA LEU A 142 3.01 -14.99 -9.26
C LEU A 142 3.49 -15.96 -8.16
N LYS A 143 4.69 -16.53 -8.31
CA LYS A 143 5.29 -17.40 -7.28
C LYS A 143 5.62 -16.63 -6.00
N GLN A 144 6.20 -15.43 -6.11
CA GLN A 144 6.49 -14.58 -4.95
C GLN A 144 5.20 -14.16 -4.23
N ASN A 145 4.16 -13.75 -4.95
CA ASN A 145 2.86 -13.39 -4.37
C ASN A 145 2.17 -14.60 -3.68
N GLN A 146 2.32 -15.81 -4.21
CA GLN A 146 1.89 -17.03 -3.55
C GLN A 146 2.66 -17.31 -2.25
N THR A 147 3.99 -17.08 -2.24
CA THR A 147 4.84 -17.20 -1.05
C THR A 147 4.45 -16.16 0.01
N VAL A 148 4.41 -14.88 -0.34
CA VAL A 148 4.01 -13.78 0.57
C VAL A 148 2.61 -14.01 1.15
N GLY A 149 1.65 -14.40 0.31
CA GLY A 149 0.29 -14.72 0.76
C GLY A 149 0.23 -15.93 1.70
N LYS A 150 1.11 -16.91 1.54
CA LYS A 150 1.25 -18.07 2.44
C LYS A 150 1.91 -17.66 3.76
N GLU A 151 2.98 -16.89 3.73
CA GLU A 151 3.71 -16.39 4.89
C GLU A 151 2.82 -15.48 5.75
N PHE A 152 2.05 -14.58 5.14
CA PHE A 152 1.03 -13.78 5.81
C PHE A 152 0.04 -14.66 6.59
N LYS A 153 -0.51 -15.72 5.97
CA LYS A 153 -1.46 -16.63 6.63
C LYS A 153 -0.83 -17.40 7.80
N VAL A 154 0.44 -17.75 7.70
CA VAL A 154 1.20 -18.36 8.81
C VAL A 154 1.36 -17.34 9.94
N ALA A 155 1.84 -16.13 9.65
CA ALA A 155 2.04 -15.08 10.65
C ALA A 155 0.74 -14.72 11.40
N GLN A 156 -0.39 -14.58 10.70
CA GLN A 156 -1.68 -14.33 11.36
C GLN A 156 -2.15 -15.52 12.21
N THR A 157 -1.86 -16.75 11.80
CA THR A 157 -2.13 -17.94 12.64
C THR A 157 -1.32 -17.91 13.94
N GLU A 158 -0.04 -17.53 13.90
CA GLU A 158 0.78 -17.40 15.11
C GLU A 158 0.34 -16.23 16.00
N ASN A 159 -0.15 -15.13 15.42
CA ASN A 159 -0.79 -14.05 16.19
C ASN A 159 -2.09 -14.52 16.86
N PHE A 160 -2.94 -15.26 16.15
CA PHE A 160 -4.21 -15.75 16.70
C PHE A 160 -4.00 -16.73 17.87
N LYS A 161 -2.96 -17.56 17.84
CA LYS A 161 -2.55 -18.43 18.96
C LYS A 161 -2.17 -17.68 20.25
N GLN A 162 -1.84 -16.39 20.19
CA GLN A 162 -1.54 -15.58 21.37
C GLN A 162 -2.82 -15.17 22.13
N ILE A 163 -3.97 -15.16 21.44
CA ILE A 163 -5.26 -14.68 21.98
C ILE A 163 -6.36 -15.76 21.99
N ALA A 164 -6.09 -16.95 21.45
CA ALA A 164 -7.00 -18.07 21.40
C ALA A 164 -6.30 -19.41 21.66
N SER A 165 -7.01 -20.32 22.35
CA SER A 165 -6.56 -21.68 22.63
C SER A 165 -7.08 -22.68 21.59
N HIS A 166 -6.43 -23.85 21.52
CA HIS A 166 -6.81 -24.97 20.64
C HIS A 166 -6.93 -24.58 19.14
N VAL A 167 -6.12 -23.63 18.67
CA VAL A 167 -6.22 -23.10 17.31
C VAL A 167 -5.97 -24.18 16.26
N GLU A 168 -6.94 -24.35 15.36
CA GLU A 168 -6.91 -25.28 14.24
C GLU A 168 -7.09 -24.54 12.91
N ASN A 169 -6.39 -25.01 11.87
CA ASN A 169 -6.46 -24.42 10.53
C ASN A 169 -7.26 -25.29 9.54
N ARG A 170 -7.85 -24.65 8.52
CA ARG A 170 -8.55 -25.31 7.39
C ARG A 170 -9.75 -26.16 7.82
N ILE A 171 -10.54 -25.64 8.76
CA ILE A 171 -11.80 -26.24 9.18
C ILE A 171 -12.91 -25.82 8.20
N THR A 172 -13.76 -26.76 7.79
CA THR A 172 -14.86 -26.49 6.85
C THR A 172 -16.17 -26.37 7.62
N ILE A 173 -16.85 -25.23 7.47
CA ILE A 173 -18.13 -24.93 8.09
C ILE A 173 -19.21 -24.92 7.00
N ALA A 174 -20.32 -25.59 7.27
CA ALA A 174 -21.54 -25.54 6.46
C ALA A 174 -22.58 -24.62 7.10
N THR A 175 -23.32 -23.90 6.27
CA THR A 175 -24.48 -23.08 6.68
C THR A 175 -25.54 -23.11 5.58
N THR A 176 -26.78 -22.77 5.89
CA THR A 176 -27.88 -22.77 4.89
C THR A 176 -28.22 -21.33 4.50
N ILE A 177 -28.25 -21.06 3.20
CA ILE A 177 -28.67 -19.79 2.59
C ILE A 177 -29.70 -20.13 1.52
N ASP A 178 -30.89 -19.54 1.60
CA ASP A 178 -32.01 -19.76 0.66
C ASP A 178 -32.34 -21.25 0.42
N GLY A 179 -32.36 -22.03 1.50
CA GLY A 179 -32.59 -23.48 1.46
C GLY A 179 -31.41 -24.32 0.92
N GLN A 180 -30.32 -23.69 0.47
CA GLN A 180 -29.15 -24.37 -0.07
C GLN A 180 -28.00 -24.41 0.93
N VAL A 181 -27.40 -25.59 1.11
CA VAL A 181 -26.17 -25.73 1.93
C VAL A 181 -24.99 -25.08 1.20
N LYS A 182 -24.42 -24.04 1.80
CA LYS A 182 -23.15 -23.43 1.40
C LYS A 182 -22.05 -23.85 2.37
N LYS A 183 -20.82 -23.94 1.88
CA LYS A 183 -19.65 -24.37 2.68
C LYS A 183 -18.51 -23.39 2.48
N VAL A 184 -17.78 -23.11 3.55
CA VAL A 184 -16.55 -22.33 3.52
C VAL A 184 -15.50 -23.03 4.37
N GLN A 185 -14.27 -23.10 3.86
CA GLN A 185 -13.12 -23.48 4.67
C GLN A 185 -12.48 -22.21 5.22
N VAL A 186 -12.46 -22.09 6.54
CA VAL A 186 -11.88 -20.94 7.26
C VAL A 186 -10.39 -21.17 7.52
N ASP A 187 -9.62 -20.08 7.59
CA ASP A 187 -8.18 -20.18 7.75
C ASP A 187 -7.77 -20.59 9.18
N ALA A 188 -8.43 -20.05 10.21
CA ALA A 188 -8.20 -20.44 11.61
C ALA A 188 -9.50 -20.42 12.44
N ILE A 189 -9.57 -21.30 13.44
CA ILE A 189 -10.64 -21.36 14.45
C ILE A 189 -10.05 -21.79 15.80
N GLY A 190 -10.54 -21.20 16.90
CA GLY A 190 -10.05 -21.45 18.26
C GLY A 190 -11.07 -21.02 19.31
N PHE A 191 -10.71 -21.11 20.59
CA PHE A 191 -11.52 -20.59 21.69
C PHE A 191 -10.84 -19.37 22.33
N ASP A 192 -11.60 -18.30 22.59
CA ASP A 192 -11.09 -17.17 23.39
C ASP A 192 -10.97 -17.52 24.88
N SER A 193 -10.51 -16.54 25.68
CA SER A 193 -10.33 -16.69 27.14
C SER A 193 -11.61 -17.02 27.91
N ASN A 194 -12.79 -16.79 27.32
CA ASN A 194 -14.09 -17.14 27.92
C ASN A 194 -14.61 -18.50 27.42
N GLY A 195 -13.82 -19.23 26.63
CA GLY A 195 -14.22 -20.50 26.02
C GLY A 195 -15.18 -20.34 24.84
N LYS A 196 -15.42 -19.13 24.32
CA LYS A 196 -16.28 -18.93 23.14
C LYS A 196 -15.49 -19.16 21.86
N ILE A 197 -16.12 -19.80 20.88
CA ILE A 197 -15.53 -19.98 19.55
C ILE A 197 -15.20 -18.62 18.91
N ARG A 198 -14.01 -18.52 18.34
CA ARG A 198 -13.56 -17.42 17.48
C ARG A 198 -13.02 -17.98 16.18
N ILE A 199 -13.35 -17.31 15.08
CA ILE A 199 -12.96 -17.72 13.73
C ILE A 199 -12.21 -16.56 13.09
N GLN A 200 -11.15 -16.86 12.35
CA GLN A 200 -10.48 -15.89 11.48
C GLN A 200 -10.40 -16.41 10.04
N ASP A 201 -10.61 -15.49 9.10
CA ASP A 201 -10.49 -15.74 7.67
C ASP A 201 -9.42 -14.81 7.08
N TYR A 202 -8.50 -15.35 6.28
CA TYR A 202 -7.34 -14.60 5.83
C TYR A 202 -7.39 -14.41 4.31
N THR A 203 -7.28 -13.17 3.84
CA THR A 203 -7.10 -12.87 2.41
C THR A 203 -5.81 -12.11 2.18
N ALA A 204 -4.96 -12.62 1.28
CA ALA A 204 -3.78 -11.92 0.79
C ALA A 204 -4.12 -10.91 -0.34
N SER A 205 -5.40 -10.52 -0.45
CA SER A 205 -5.89 -9.43 -1.28
C SER A 205 -6.52 -8.37 -0.36
N SER A 206 -6.55 -7.11 -0.81
CA SER A 206 -7.33 -6.04 -0.19
C SER A 206 -8.84 -6.34 -0.16
N ASN A 207 -9.30 -7.29 -0.99
CA ASN A 207 -10.70 -7.68 -1.08
C ASN A 207 -10.93 -9.18 -0.82
N ILE A 208 -12.17 -9.47 -0.44
CA ILE A 208 -12.74 -10.82 -0.31
C ILE A 208 -13.92 -10.88 -1.27
N SER A 209 -14.15 -12.03 -1.92
CA SER A 209 -15.25 -12.12 -2.89
C SER A 209 -16.61 -12.00 -2.19
N SER A 210 -17.55 -11.28 -2.81
CA SER A 210 -18.91 -11.07 -2.26
C SER A 210 -19.60 -12.40 -1.90
N LYS A 211 -19.40 -13.43 -2.73
CA LYS A 211 -19.89 -14.80 -2.47
C LYS A 211 -19.30 -15.43 -1.20
N ARG A 212 -18.01 -15.19 -0.90
CA ARG A 212 -17.37 -15.70 0.33
C ARG A 212 -17.82 -14.89 1.54
N GLN A 213 -17.85 -13.56 1.42
CA GLN A 213 -18.35 -12.67 2.49
C GLN A 213 -19.77 -13.06 2.90
N ALA A 214 -20.69 -13.24 1.94
CA ALA A 214 -22.07 -13.64 2.23
C ALA A 214 -22.19 -14.97 3.01
N ILE A 215 -21.26 -15.91 2.84
CA ILE A 215 -21.24 -17.17 3.61
C ILE A 215 -20.73 -16.93 5.04
N LEU A 216 -19.66 -16.15 5.22
CA LEU A 216 -19.12 -15.81 6.53
C LEU A 216 -20.15 -14.99 7.35
N ASP A 217 -20.73 -13.97 6.73
CA ASP A 217 -21.86 -13.19 7.23
C ASP A 217 -23.03 -14.07 7.72
N ASN A 218 -23.40 -15.09 6.96
CA ASN A 218 -24.49 -15.98 7.34
C ASN A 218 -24.10 -16.90 8.52
N ILE A 219 -22.85 -17.36 8.59
CA ILE A 219 -22.36 -18.12 9.74
C ILE A 219 -22.36 -17.26 11.00
N GLU A 220 -21.97 -15.99 10.93
CA GLU A 220 -22.03 -15.09 12.08
C GLU A 220 -23.50 -14.83 12.52
N ARG A 221 -24.41 -14.55 11.58
CA ARG A 221 -25.82 -14.22 11.88
C ARG A 221 -26.69 -15.42 12.29
N ASN A 222 -26.43 -16.60 11.73
CA ASN A 222 -27.32 -17.76 11.80
C ASN A 222 -26.62 -19.04 12.31
N GLY A 223 -25.30 -19.02 12.50
CA GLY A 223 -24.52 -20.18 12.89
C GLY A 223 -24.21 -21.12 11.70
N GLY A 224 -23.66 -22.28 12.04
CA GLY A 224 -23.31 -23.32 11.08
C GLY A 224 -22.92 -24.61 11.77
N VAL A 225 -22.48 -25.60 10.99
CA VAL A 225 -22.02 -26.90 11.50
C VAL A 225 -20.69 -27.25 10.84
N ILE A 226 -19.73 -27.74 11.62
CA ILE A 226 -18.44 -28.22 11.11
C ILE A 226 -18.67 -29.52 10.33
N VAL A 227 -18.12 -29.60 9.12
CA VAL A 227 -18.33 -30.73 8.19
C VAL A 227 -17.02 -31.35 7.71
N GLY A 228 -17.08 -32.64 7.39
CA GLY A 228 -15.90 -33.46 7.10
C GLY A 228 -15.26 -33.99 8.39
N LYS A 229 -13.98 -34.37 8.33
CA LYS A 229 -13.27 -34.95 9.49
C LYS A 229 -13.05 -33.95 10.63
N GLY A 230 -12.89 -32.66 10.30
CA GLY A 230 -12.46 -31.65 11.27
C GLY A 230 -11.06 -31.90 11.83
N LYS A 231 -10.70 -31.23 12.93
CA LYS A 231 -9.44 -31.41 13.68
C LYS A 231 -9.58 -30.99 15.14
N GLY A 232 -8.73 -31.52 16.02
CA GLY A 232 -8.66 -31.10 17.42
C GLY A 232 -10.02 -31.16 18.12
N LYS A 233 -10.46 -30.03 18.68
CA LYS A 233 -11.79 -29.85 19.30
C LYS A 233 -12.90 -29.54 18.28
N PHE A 234 -12.53 -29.27 17.03
CA PHE A 234 -13.38 -28.83 15.93
C PHE A 234 -13.63 -29.98 14.93
N VAL A 235 -14.22 -31.06 15.44
CA VAL A 235 -14.58 -32.27 14.65
C VAL A 235 -15.89 -32.10 13.90
N GLY A 236 -16.15 -32.96 12.92
CA GLY A 236 -17.41 -32.97 12.19
C GLY A 236 -18.63 -33.14 13.10
N GLY A 237 -19.68 -32.37 12.87
CA GLY A 237 -20.92 -32.35 13.67
C GLY A 237 -20.94 -31.30 14.79
N VAL A 238 -19.81 -30.66 15.11
CA VAL A 238 -19.78 -29.55 16.09
C VAL A 238 -20.53 -28.34 15.53
N GLU A 239 -21.46 -27.79 16.31
CA GLU A 239 -22.19 -26.57 15.95
C GLU A 239 -21.33 -25.31 16.18
N ILE A 240 -21.48 -24.35 15.28
CA ILE A 240 -20.98 -22.98 15.41
C ILE A 240 -22.16 -22.12 15.88
N PRO A 241 -22.17 -21.63 17.13
CA PRO A 241 -23.29 -20.86 17.65
C PRO A 241 -23.59 -19.60 16.83
N LYS A 242 -24.87 -19.24 16.75
CA LYS A 242 -25.29 -17.93 16.27
C LYS A 242 -24.60 -16.81 17.06
N GLY A 243 -24.13 -15.76 16.37
CA GLY A 243 -23.33 -14.70 16.97
C GLY A 243 -21.88 -15.11 17.27
N THR A 244 -21.35 -16.14 16.62
CA THR A 244 -19.92 -16.44 16.60
C THR A 244 -19.22 -15.46 15.67
N ARG A 245 -18.36 -14.61 16.25
CA ARG A 245 -17.63 -13.56 15.54
C ARG A 245 -16.59 -14.14 14.58
N ILE A 246 -16.61 -13.68 13.34
CA ILE A 246 -15.63 -14.02 12.29
C ILE A 246 -14.81 -12.78 11.94
N ASP A 247 -13.53 -12.79 12.29
CA ASP A 247 -12.61 -11.70 11.96
C ASP A 247 -11.95 -11.95 10.58
N VAL A 248 -12.30 -11.15 9.56
CA VAL A 248 -11.68 -11.22 8.22
C VAL A 248 -10.42 -10.36 8.19
N ILE A 249 -9.25 -10.99 8.31
CA ILE A 249 -7.95 -10.30 8.31
C ILE A 249 -7.42 -10.21 6.87
N LYS A 250 -7.32 -8.97 6.38
CA LYS A 250 -6.79 -8.63 5.07
C LYS A 250 -5.28 -8.37 5.17
N GLY A 251 -4.50 -9.09 4.38
CA GLY A 251 -3.04 -8.96 4.26
C GLY A 251 -2.56 -8.66 2.85
N GLY A 252 -3.47 -8.59 1.89
CA GLY A 252 -3.11 -7.99 0.61
C GLY A 252 -2.87 -6.52 0.81
N SER A 253 -1.69 -6.05 0.36
CA SER A 253 -1.51 -4.63 0.17
C SER A 253 -2.64 -4.08 -0.69
N GLN A 254 -3.14 -2.91 -0.31
CA GLN A 254 -4.06 -2.14 -1.16
C GLN A 254 -3.35 -1.51 -2.37
N PHE A 255 -2.02 -1.65 -2.44
CA PHE A 255 -1.16 -1.17 -3.51
C PHE A 255 -0.86 -2.28 -4.53
N SER A 256 -0.48 -1.86 -5.74
CA SER A 256 -0.20 -2.72 -6.88
C SER A 256 0.99 -3.69 -6.64
N PRO A 257 1.06 -4.81 -7.37
CA PRO A 257 2.26 -5.65 -7.40
C PRO A 257 3.52 -4.86 -7.81
N GLU A 258 3.38 -3.92 -8.74
CA GLU A 258 4.43 -3.02 -9.20
C GLU A 258 4.94 -2.13 -8.05
N TRP A 259 4.04 -1.59 -7.22
CA TRP A 259 4.39 -0.88 -6.00
C TRP A 259 5.13 -1.78 -5.00
N GLN A 260 4.65 -3.00 -4.78
CA GLN A 260 5.34 -3.97 -3.90
C GLN A 260 6.74 -4.34 -4.42
N MET A 261 6.97 -4.34 -5.73
CA MET A 261 8.30 -4.47 -6.30
C MET A 261 9.16 -3.23 -6.04
N TYR A 262 8.61 -2.03 -6.21
CA TYR A 262 9.31 -0.77 -5.96
C TYR A 262 9.76 -0.63 -4.49
N LEU A 263 8.94 -1.06 -3.52
CA LEU A 263 9.32 -1.15 -2.09
C LEU A 263 10.51 -2.11 -1.81
N ASN A 264 10.91 -2.95 -2.78
CA ASN A 264 12.07 -3.83 -2.67
C ASN A 264 13.37 -3.21 -3.17
N GLU A 265 13.32 -2.11 -3.91
CA GLU A 265 14.50 -1.38 -4.39
C GLU A 265 15.14 -0.55 -3.27
N PHE A 266 14.36 -0.11 -2.28
CA PHE A 266 14.87 0.65 -1.14
C PHE A 266 15.76 -0.17 -0.21
N PRO A 267 16.80 0.44 0.41
CA PRO A 267 17.66 -0.18 1.40
C PRO A 267 16.87 -0.97 2.44
N LYS A 268 17.29 -2.21 2.71
CA LYS A 268 16.69 -3.08 3.72
C LYS A 268 17.50 -2.99 5.00
N VAL A 269 16.82 -2.79 6.13
CA VAL A 269 17.39 -2.98 7.47
C VAL A 269 16.54 -3.99 8.23
N GLN A 270 17.19 -4.89 8.96
CA GLN A 270 16.54 -5.69 9.98
C GLN A 270 16.99 -5.13 11.33
N VAL A 271 16.19 -4.22 11.88
CA VAL A 271 16.34 -3.82 13.29
C VAL A 271 15.87 -5.02 14.13
N ASP A 272 16.64 -5.42 15.14
CA ASP A 272 16.24 -6.53 16.01
C ASP A 272 14.86 -6.27 16.62
N LYS A 273 13.98 -7.29 16.60
CA LYS A 273 12.60 -7.12 17.05
C LYS A 273 12.51 -6.68 18.50
N ASN A 274 13.37 -7.21 19.38
CA ASN A 274 13.36 -6.82 20.79
C ASN A 274 13.79 -5.35 20.94
N LYS A 275 14.73 -4.87 20.12
CA LYS A 275 15.12 -3.45 20.10
C LYS A 275 14.01 -2.54 19.57
N VAL A 276 13.24 -2.98 18.56
CA VAL A 276 12.02 -2.27 18.13
C VAL A 276 10.99 -2.22 19.26
N ASP A 277 10.71 -3.35 19.89
CA ASP A 277 9.75 -3.46 21.00
C ASP A 277 10.22 -2.70 22.26
N GLU A 278 11.52 -2.48 22.44
CA GLU A 278 12.12 -1.62 23.47
C GLU A 278 11.86 -0.14 23.16
N ILE A 279 12.23 0.32 21.95
CA ILE A 279 12.07 1.72 21.51
C ILE A 279 10.58 2.14 21.54
N LEU A 280 9.67 1.26 21.10
CA LEU A 280 8.23 1.55 21.07
C LEU A 280 7.57 1.60 22.47
N LYS A 281 8.23 1.06 23.51
CA LYS A 281 7.76 1.21 24.92
C LYS A 281 8.16 2.55 25.52
N ILE A 282 9.14 3.25 24.95
CA ILE A 282 9.52 4.60 25.38
C ILE A 282 8.39 5.56 24.97
N GLN A 283 7.87 6.28 25.96
CA GLN A 283 6.97 7.42 25.79
C GLN A 283 7.82 8.70 25.91
N PRO A 284 8.20 9.37 24.80
CA PRO A 284 9.05 10.54 24.87
C PRO A 284 8.30 11.69 25.53
N ASN A 285 8.99 12.38 26.42
CA ASN A 285 8.51 13.58 27.08
C ASN A 285 9.71 14.53 27.26
N PRO A 286 9.87 15.54 26.38
CA PRO A 286 10.98 16.49 26.46
C PRO A 286 11.00 17.28 27.78
N ASP A 287 9.84 17.58 28.37
CA ASP A 287 9.74 18.34 29.62
C ASP A 287 10.34 17.57 30.81
N SER A 288 10.34 16.22 30.74
CA SER A 288 11.02 15.35 31.70
C SER A 288 12.32 14.73 31.15
N GLY A 289 12.84 15.21 30.02
CA GLY A 289 14.09 14.74 29.41
C GLY A 289 14.07 13.28 28.91
N ILE A 290 12.89 12.71 28.64
CA ILE A 290 12.73 11.34 28.16
C ILE A 290 12.67 11.35 26.63
N PHE A 291 13.61 10.66 25.98
CA PHE A 291 13.71 10.57 24.52
C PHE A 291 13.87 9.11 24.06
N ARG A 292 13.40 8.82 22.85
CA ARG A 292 13.81 7.61 22.09
C ARG A 292 15.27 7.77 21.65
N PRO A 293 16.04 6.67 21.54
CA PRO A 293 17.45 6.73 21.16
C PRO A 293 17.63 7.25 19.73
N GLU A 294 18.77 7.86 19.46
CA GLU A 294 19.05 8.38 18.12
C GLU A 294 19.17 7.25 17.09
N PRO A 295 18.87 7.48 15.80
CA PRO A 295 18.93 6.44 14.77
C PRO A 295 20.33 5.83 14.61
N GLN A 296 21.38 6.56 15.01
CA GLN A 296 22.76 6.07 14.96
C GLN A 296 23.13 5.05 16.03
N GLU A 297 22.33 4.89 17.09
CA GLU A 297 22.52 3.87 18.11
C GLU A 297 22.04 2.48 17.66
N TYR A 298 21.11 2.41 16.71
CA TYR A 298 20.46 1.15 16.30
C TYR A 298 20.41 0.91 14.77
N LEU A 299 20.86 1.86 13.93
CA LEU A 299 20.97 1.67 12.48
C LEU A 299 22.44 1.67 12.02
N PRO A 300 22.88 0.65 11.24
CA PRO A 300 24.20 0.62 10.63
C PRO A 300 24.51 1.88 9.80
N LYS A 301 25.77 2.30 9.79
CA LYS A 301 26.22 3.50 9.04
C LYS A 301 25.90 3.37 7.55
N GLU A 302 26.06 2.17 7.00
CA GLU A 302 25.83 1.82 5.61
C GLU A 302 24.35 1.98 5.24
N TYR A 303 23.43 1.59 6.14
CA TYR A 303 22.00 1.82 5.94
C TYR A 303 21.66 3.30 6.00
N ARG A 304 22.20 4.05 6.97
CA ARG A 304 21.94 5.50 7.09
C ARG A 304 22.43 6.28 5.87
N GLN A 305 23.59 5.90 5.33
CA GLN A 305 24.14 6.47 4.10
C GLN A 305 23.25 6.17 2.89
N ALA A 306 22.95 4.89 2.64
CA ALA A 306 22.10 4.48 1.52
C ALA A 306 20.65 4.99 1.62
N HIS A 307 20.15 5.22 2.84
CA HIS A 307 18.85 5.86 3.08
C HIS A 307 18.89 7.36 2.72
N LYS A 308 19.93 8.09 3.12
CA LYS A 308 20.14 9.49 2.73
C LYS A 308 20.22 9.67 1.21
N GLU A 309 20.97 8.81 0.52
CA GLU A 309 21.19 8.90 -0.94
C GLU A 309 19.87 8.93 -1.75
N LEU A 310 18.79 8.37 -1.23
CA LEU A 310 17.46 8.42 -1.85
C LEU A 310 16.91 9.85 -1.97
N PHE A 311 17.35 10.77 -1.11
CA PHE A 311 16.84 12.15 -1.03
C PHE A 311 17.74 13.17 -1.74
N ASP A 312 18.86 12.74 -2.34
CA ASP A 312 19.83 13.64 -2.98
C ASP A 312 19.27 14.30 -4.26
N ASP A 313 18.35 13.63 -4.97
CA ASP A 313 17.56 14.23 -6.06
C ASP A 313 16.40 15.13 -5.56
N GLY A 314 16.38 15.47 -4.28
CA GLY A 314 15.41 16.35 -3.64
C GLY A 314 14.22 15.63 -3.02
N VAL A 315 13.42 16.39 -2.27
CA VAL A 315 12.36 15.86 -1.40
C VAL A 315 10.98 16.39 -1.79
N ALA A 316 9.94 15.72 -1.29
CA ALA A 316 8.56 16.17 -1.39
C ALA A 316 7.78 15.78 -0.12
N ALA A 317 6.65 16.44 0.13
CA ALA A 317 5.70 16.06 1.17
C ALA A 317 4.26 16.23 0.67
N PHE A 318 3.29 15.84 1.49
CA PHE A 318 1.86 16.02 1.18
C PHE A 318 1.18 16.78 2.32
N VAL A 319 0.32 17.72 1.95
CA VAL A 319 -0.53 18.49 2.87
C VAL A 319 -1.96 18.47 2.37
N LYS A 320 -2.91 18.61 3.30
CA LYS A 320 -4.33 18.70 2.98
C LYS A 320 -4.66 19.95 2.15
N ASP A 321 -4.10 21.08 2.55
CA ASP A 321 -4.27 22.41 1.96
C ASP A 321 -3.08 23.30 2.39
N ASP A 322 -3.04 24.55 1.96
CA ASP A 322 -1.96 25.49 2.31
C ASP A 322 -2.22 26.30 3.58
N PHE A 323 -3.34 26.09 4.28
CA PHE A 323 -3.80 26.94 5.39
C PHE A 323 -2.72 27.11 6.48
N PHE A 324 -2.10 26.00 6.91
CA PHE A 324 -1.07 26.04 7.94
C PHE A 324 0.23 26.70 7.46
N ILE A 325 0.60 26.54 6.19
CA ILE A 325 1.78 27.18 5.60
C ILE A 325 1.58 28.70 5.53
N GLN A 326 0.39 29.16 5.14
CA GLN A 326 0.07 30.59 5.14
C GLN A 326 0.00 31.16 6.57
N LYS A 327 -0.60 30.41 7.50
CA LYS A 327 -0.79 30.83 8.91
C LYS A 327 0.51 30.96 9.68
N PHE A 328 1.44 30.01 9.52
CA PHE A 328 2.69 29.98 10.28
C PHE A 328 3.90 30.50 9.51
N GLY A 329 3.77 30.76 8.20
CA GLY A 329 4.85 31.32 7.38
C GLY A 329 5.90 30.31 6.93
N ASN A 330 5.74 29.03 7.27
CA ASN A 330 6.64 27.94 6.91
C ASN A 330 5.88 26.62 6.70
N PHE A 331 6.51 25.69 5.99
CA PHE A 331 6.13 24.29 5.91
C PHE A 331 6.93 23.50 6.97
N GLY A 332 6.22 22.75 7.80
CA GLY A 332 6.79 22.03 8.93
C GLY A 332 6.33 22.59 10.27
N ARG A 333 6.94 22.07 11.33
CA ARG A 333 6.85 22.57 12.70
C ARG A 333 8.25 22.99 13.16
N GLU A 334 8.36 23.63 14.31
CA GLU A 334 9.66 24.01 14.90
C GLU A 334 10.60 22.80 15.10
N ASP A 335 10.04 21.61 15.34
CA ASP A 335 10.76 20.35 15.47
C ASP A 335 11.01 19.60 14.14
N GLY A 336 10.56 20.16 13.01
CA GLY A 336 10.87 19.71 11.66
C GLY A 336 9.66 19.50 10.74
N ALA A 337 9.96 19.09 9.51
CA ALA A 337 8.99 18.71 8.49
C ALA A 337 9.28 17.29 7.99
N PHE A 338 8.27 16.41 8.00
CA PHE A 338 8.38 15.08 7.41
C PHE A 338 8.34 15.16 5.88
N VAL A 339 9.27 14.47 5.23
CA VAL A 339 9.47 14.46 3.78
C VAL A 339 9.83 13.08 3.26
N PHE A 340 9.60 12.88 1.96
CA PHE A 340 9.86 11.67 1.19
C PHE A 340 10.78 12.01 0.02
N PRO A 341 11.49 11.03 -0.59
CA PRO A 341 12.19 11.25 -1.85
C PRO A 341 11.22 11.76 -2.92
N LYS A 342 11.59 12.82 -3.65
CA LYS A 342 10.71 13.49 -4.62
C LYS A 342 10.11 12.54 -5.67
N ASP A 343 10.91 11.60 -6.18
CA ASP A 343 10.44 10.67 -7.21
C ASP A 343 9.64 9.49 -6.62
N VAL A 344 9.89 9.12 -5.35
CA VAL A 344 9.00 8.20 -4.60
C VAL A 344 7.64 8.85 -4.37
N ALA A 345 7.59 10.16 -4.06
CA ALA A 345 6.33 10.89 -3.93
C ALA A 345 5.52 10.93 -5.24
N LYS A 346 6.17 11.15 -6.39
CA LYS A 346 5.53 11.02 -7.71
C LYS A 346 5.01 9.60 -7.96
N ALA A 347 5.78 8.58 -7.57
CA ALA A 347 5.35 7.19 -7.67
C ALA A 347 4.14 6.90 -6.74
N MET A 348 4.08 7.50 -5.55
CA MET A 348 2.91 7.43 -4.65
C MET A 348 1.67 8.07 -5.28
N ILE A 349 1.78 9.22 -5.95
CA ILE A 349 0.66 9.85 -6.67
C ILE A 349 0.14 8.92 -7.78
N LYS A 350 1.06 8.35 -8.57
CA LYS A 350 0.71 7.40 -9.64
C LYS A 350 0.06 6.12 -9.09
N GLU A 351 0.54 5.61 -7.96
CA GLU A 351 -0.05 4.47 -7.28
C GLU A 351 -1.42 4.81 -6.68
N ALA A 352 -1.59 6.03 -6.15
CA ALA A 352 -2.87 6.51 -5.61
C ALA A 352 -3.96 6.62 -6.68
N ASP A 353 -3.61 6.95 -7.93
CA ASP A 353 -4.52 7.02 -9.09
C ASP A 353 -5.76 7.89 -8.80
N GLY A 354 -5.52 9.11 -8.30
CA GLY A 354 -6.56 10.06 -7.90
C GLY A 354 -7.31 9.73 -6.59
N ASN A 355 -6.92 8.68 -5.85
CA ASN A 355 -7.56 8.30 -4.59
C ASN A 355 -6.77 8.80 -3.36
N PRO A 356 -7.25 9.84 -2.64
CA PRO A 356 -6.58 10.37 -1.45
C PRO A 356 -6.49 9.36 -0.28
N ARG A 357 -7.47 8.46 -0.14
CA ARG A 357 -7.46 7.43 0.93
C ARG A 357 -6.34 6.41 0.68
N LYS A 358 -6.06 6.11 -0.59
CA LYS A 358 -4.94 5.26 -1.00
C LYS A 358 -3.59 5.96 -0.76
N LEU A 359 -3.51 7.27 -1.02
CA LEU A 359 -2.33 8.09 -0.72
C LEU A 359 -2.05 8.16 0.79
N GLU A 360 -3.06 8.39 1.62
CA GLU A 360 -2.93 8.37 3.09
C GLU A 360 -2.32 7.07 3.59
N ALA A 361 -2.79 5.93 3.08
CA ALA A 361 -2.28 4.64 3.49
C ALA A 361 -0.84 4.35 3.00
N LEU A 362 -0.40 4.94 1.88
CA LEU A 362 1.01 4.91 1.44
C LEU A 362 1.92 5.68 2.42
N LEU A 363 1.38 6.77 2.96
CA LEU A 363 2.06 7.66 3.90
C LEU A 363 1.98 7.18 5.35
N GLY A 364 1.14 6.19 5.67
CA GLY A 364 0.90 5.78 7.06
C GLY A 364 0.12 6.83 7.85
N LEU A 365 -0.92 7.40 7.24
CA LEU A 365 -1.84 8.36 7.83
C LEU A 365 -3.23 7.74 8.06
N ASP A 366 -3.97 8.29 9.03
CA ASP A 366 -5.38 7.96 9.24
C ASP A 366 -6.26 8.44 8.07
N GLU A 367 -7.32 7.70 7.78
CA GLU A 367 -8.26 8.00 6.69
C GLU A 367 -8.93 9.38 6.90
N GLY A 368 -8.78 10.27 5.91
CA GLY A 368 -9.33 11.63 5.91
C GLY A 368 -8.33 12.74 6.28
N SER A 369 -7.13 12.40 6.78
CA SER A 369 -6.07 13.34 7.17
C SER A 369 -5.70 14.37 6.08
N LEU A 370 -5.65 13.93 4.81
CA LEU A 370 -5.30 14.73 3.64
C LEU A 370 -6.50 15.42 2.97
N GLY A 371 -7.73 15.20 3.43
CA GLY A 371 -8.93 15.66 2.72
C GLY A 371 -9.05 15.05 1.31
N ASP A 372 -9.90 15.63 0.45
CA ASP A 372 -10.20 15.06 -0.88
C ASP A 372 -9.32 15.62 -2.01
N THR A 373 -8.67 16.77 -1.79
CA THR A 373 -7.79 17.45 -2.76
C THR A 373 -6.47 17.91 -2.11
N PRO A 374 -5.66 16.98 -1.56
CA PRO A 374 -4.32 17.28 -1.07
C PRO A 374 -3.42 17.91 -2.13
N LYS A 375 -2.38 18.60 -1.66
CA LYS A 375 -1.31 19.20 -2.44
C LYS A 375 0.02 18.53 -2.12
N MET A 376 0.88 18.38 -3.12
CA MET A 376 2.29 18.05 -2.91
C MET A 376 3.08 19.33 -2.62
N VAL A 377 3.92 19.29 -1.59
CA VAL A 377 4.88 20.34 -1.24
C VAL A 377 6.24 19.95 -1.79
N LEU A 378 6.91 20.87 -2.47
CA LEU A 378 8.28 20.75 -2.94
C LEU A 378 9.15 21.83 -2.25
N PRO A 379 9.87 21.49 -1.18
CA PRO A 379 10.91 22.35 -0.61
C PRO A 379 12.01 22.67 -1.62
N GLN A 380 12.43 23.93 -1.67
CA GLN A 380 13.55 24.39 -2.51
C GLN A 380 14.89 24.37 -1.77
N GLU A 381 14.87 24.46 -0.45
CA GLU A 381 16.04 24.47 0.43
C GLU A 381 15.89 23.36 1.48
N ILE A 382 16.95 22.58 1.68
CA ILE A 382 16.98 21.40 2.55
C ILE A 382 18.06 21.57 3.62
N HIS A 383 17.65 21.59 4.88
CA HIS A 383 18.54 21.72 6.02
C HIS A 383 18.31 20.60 7.04
N ASN A 384 19.40 20.17 7.70
CA ASN A 384 19.39 19.22 8.81
C ASN A 384 18.59 17.93 8.53
N TYR A 385 18.88 17.31 7.39
CA TYR A 385 18.36 15.99 7.04
C TYR A 385 18.65 14.98 8.15
N ARG A 386 17.59 14.30 8.63
CA ARG A 386 17.68 13.24 9.64
C ARG A 386 16.66 12.14 9.38
N ILE A 387 17.01 10.92 9.75
CA ILE A 387 16.04 9.81 9.88
C ILE A 387 15.18 10.12 11.12
N PRO A 388 13.84 10.01 11.05
CA PRO A 388 13.01 10.25 12.22
C PRO A 388 13.31 9.26 13.34
N ASP A 389 13.45 9.78 14.55
CA ASP A 389 13.79 9.03 15.76
C ASP A 389 12.58 8.76 16.67
N GLY A 390 11.43 9.38 16.35
CA GLY A 390 10.19 9.25 17.11
C GLY A 390 10.05 10.29 18.20
N ASN A 391 10.93 11.27 18.30
CA ASN A 391 10.85 12.36 19.28
C ASN A 391 10.13 13.60 18.72
N GLU A 392 9.94 13.71 17.40
CA GLU A 392 9.22 14.79 16.73
C GLU A 392 7.73 14.80 17.10
N GLY A 393 7.08 15.96 17.16
CA GLY A 393 5.66 16.08 17.55
C GLY A 393 4.68 15.36 16.62
N GLY A 394 5.08 15.03 15.38
CA GLY A 394 4.30 14.20 14.46
C GLY A 394 4.45 12.68 14.67
N SER A 395 5.47 12.24 15.41
CA SER A 395 5.85 10.83 15.62
C SER A 395 5.73 10.38 17.09
N ARG A 396 5.93 11.32 18.03
CA ARG A 396 5.92 11.10 19.50
C ARG A 396 4.73 10.28 19.97
N ASP A 397 3.53 10.77 19.69
CA ASP A 397 2.24 10.20 20.07
C ASP A 397 1.63 9.28 19.00
N ASN A 398 2.30 9.15 17.84
CA ASN A 398 1.78 8.38 16.71
C ASN A 398 2.06 6.87 16.89
N SER A 399 1.01 6.12 17.23
CA SER A 399 1.07 4.65 17.37
C SER A 399 1.49 3.88 16.10
N GLN A 400 1.48 4.53 14.93
CA GLN A 400 1.93 3.96 13.66
C GLN A 400 3.41 4.18 13.38
N TRP A 401 4.09 5.14 14.04
CA TRP A 401 5.52 5.39 13.84
C TRP A 401 6.37 4.15 14.18
N ARG A 402 7.44 3.90 13.40
CA ARG A 402 8.38 2.79 13.62
C ARG A 402 9.82 3.27 13.46
N PRO A 403 10.78 2.76 14.26
CA PRO A 403 12.19 3.06 14.08
C PRO A 403 12.70 2.53 12.73
N GLY A 404 13.54 3.32 12.05
CA GLY A 404 14.19 2.93 10.79
C GLY A 404 13.95 3.85 9.58
N GLY A 405 13.20 4.95 9.73
CA GLY A 405 12.99 5.93 8.66
C GLY A 405 12.12 5.43 7.51
N LYS A 406 11.05 4.71 7.83
CA LYS A 406 10.05 4.25 6.84
C LYS A 406 8.62 4.35 7.39
N THR A 407 7.69 4.77 6.52
CA THR A 407 6.26 4.78 6.88
C THR A 407 5.76 3.37 7.20
N TYR A 408 4.74 3.28 8.04
CA TYR A 408 4.07 2.02 8.36
C TYR A 408 2.55 2.21 8.28
N PRO A 409 1.81 1.34 7.53
CA PRO A 409 2.27 0.14 6.84
C PRO A 409 2.85 0.39 5.43
N GLY A 410 2.95 1.63 4.97
CA GLY A 410 3.28 1.99 3.58
C GLY A 410 4.68 1.56 3.09
N GLY A 411 5.67 1.55 3.98
CA GLY A 411 7.03 1.06 3.71
C GLY A 411 7.93 2.01 2.91
N VAL A 412 7.50 3.25 2.64
CA VAL A 412 8.32 4.22 1.89
C VAL A 412 9.38 4.87 2.78
N PRO A 413 10.57 5.20 2.25
CA PRO A 413 11.57 5.98 2.97
C PRO A 413 11.01 7.35 3.37
N GLU A 414 11.15 7.70 4.64
CA GLU A 414 10.81 9.01 5.20
C GLU A 414 12.03 9.62 5.91
N ALA A 415 12.08 10.94 5.91
CA ALA A 415 13.07 11.73 6.62
C ALA A 415 12.40 12.95 7.27
N VAL A 416 13.11 13.60 8.17
CA VAL A 416 12.76 14.92 8.71
C VAL A 416 13.82 15.92 8.25
N ILE A 417 13.37 17.12 7.91
CA ILE A 417 14.21 18.29 7.62
C ILE A 417 13.79 19.43 8.55
N ASP A 418 14.57 20.51 8.61
CA ASP A 418 14.12 21.72 9.31
C ASP A 418 12.95 22.39 8.58
N PRO A 419 12.08 23.16 9.28
CA PRO A 419 10.95 23.84 8.65
C PRO A 419 11.39 24.84 7.58
N VAL A 420 10.65 24.87 6.48
CA VAL A 420 11.02 25.56 5.24
C VAL A 420 10.16 26.81 5.05
N PRO A 421 10.72 28.02 4.91
CA PRO A 421 9.94 29.25 4.72
C PRO A 421 8.94 29.17 3.55
N LYS A 422 7.80 29.84 3.67
CA LYS A 422 6.70 29.70 2.68
C LYS A 422 7.03 30.21 1.27
N ASP A 423 8.01 31.11 1.14
CA ASP A 423 8.56 31.58 -0.12
C ASP A 423 9.57 30.59 -0.76
N LYS A 424 9.97 29.57 0.00
CA LYS A 424 10.89 28.48 -0.38
C LYS A 424 10.19 27.14 -0.58
N VAL A 425 8.86 27.12 -0.67
CA VAL A 425 8.09 25.93 -1.03
C VAL A 425 7.27 26.17 -2.29
N THR A 426 7.26 25.19 -3.18
CA THR A 426 6.33 25.14 -4.31
C THR A 426 5.20 24.17 -3.98
N LEU A 427 3.96 24.63 -4.11
CA LEU A 427 2.77 23.77 -3.97
C LEU A 427 2.30 23.31 -5.34
N VAL A 428 1.95 22.03 -5.44
CA VAL A 428 1.54 21.37 -6.68
C VAL A 428 0.24 20.60 -6.43
N ASP A 429 -0.77 20.87 -7.26
CA ASP A 429 -1.99 20.05 -7.32
C ASP A 429 -1.69 18.71 -7.99
N ILE A 430 -2.21 17.61 -7.43
CA ILE A 430 -1.77 16.25 -7.79
C ILE A 430 -2.82 15.40 -8.51
N TRP A 431 -4.04 15.94 -8.73
CA TRP A 431 -5.05 15.45 -9.68
C TRP A 431 -6.05 16.55 -10.04
#